data_AF-A0A8C7WSZ7-F1
#
_entry.id   AF-A0A8C7WSZ7-F1
#
_cell.length_a   1.000
_cell.length_b   1.000
_cell.length_c   1.000
_cell.angle_alpha   90.00
_cell.angle_beta   90.00
_cell.angle_gamma   90.00
#
_symmetry.space_group_name_H-M   'P 1'
#
loop_
_entity.id
_entity.type
_entity.pdbx_description
1 polymer ?
#
loop_
_entity_poly.entity_id
_entity_poly.type
_entity_poly.pdbx_seq_one_letter_code
_entity_poly.pdbx_strand_id
1 'polypeptide(L)' 'MNWDALLAKKLKPPFQPVIRAPQDVSNFDEEFTQLKPELTLPRTPCPLTSEQQELFADFDFSVMS' A
#
# COMPACT_ATOMS: atom_id res chain seq x y z
N MET A 1 -4.09 -13.41 -29.24
CA MET A 1 -3.80 -12.34 -28.26
C MET A 1 -2.32 -12.01 -28.36
N ASN A 2 -1.94 -10.72 -28.43
CA ASN A 2 -0.54 -10.33 -28.52
C ASN A 2 0.02 -10.08 -27.11
N TRP A 3 0.80 -11.03 -26.61
CA TRP A 3 1.35 -11.00 -25.25
C TRP A 3 2.46 -9.95 -25.07
N ASP A 4 3.30 -9.76 -26.08
CA ASP A 4 4.37 -8.74 -26.04
C ASP A 4 3.78 -7.33 -25.92
N ALA A 5 2.70 -7.05 -26.64
CA ALA A 5 1.98 -5.78 -26.55
C ALA A 5 1.27 -5.59 -25.20
N LEU A 6 0.79 -6.66 -24.57
CA LEU A 6 0.20 -6.62 -23.22
C LEU A 6 1.28 -6.28 -22.18
N LEU A 7 2.40 -7.01 -22.20
CA LEU A 7 3.52 -6.81 -21.28
C LEU A 7 4.10 -5.40 -21.40
N ALA A 8 4.22 -4.88 -22.62
CA ALA A 8 4.66 -3.51 -22.89
C ALA A 8 3.61 -2.42 -22.58
N LYS A 9 2.45 -2.79 -22.00
CA LYS A 9 1.32 -1.88 -21.68
C LYS A 9 0.81 -1.07 -22.88
N LYS A 10 0.88 -1.63 -24.10
CA LYS A 10 0.42 -0.99 -25.35
C LYS A 10 -1.02 -1.30 -25.72
N LEU A 11 -1.59 -2.38 -25.16
CA LEU A 11 -3.01 -2.68 -25.34
C LEU A 11 -3.86 -1.76 -24.47
N LYS A 12 -4.89 -1.14 -25.04
CA LYS A 12 -5.84 -0.31 -24.29
C LYS A 12 -6.64 -1.19 -23.32
N PRO A 13 -6.68 -0.88 -22.01
CA PRO A 13 -7.51 -1.60 -21.07
C PRO A 13 -9.01 -1.52 -21.43
N PRO A 14 -9.79 -2.59 -21.21
CA PRO A 14 -11.23 -2.57 -21.49
C PRO A 14 -12.01 -1.69 -20.52
N PHE A 15 -11.43 -1.33 -19.37
CA PHE A 15 -12.00 -0.49 -18.35
C PHE A 15 -10.98 0.54 -17.88
N GLN A 16 -11.44 1.77 -17.70
CA GLN A 16 -10.66 2.86 -17.13
C GLN A 16 -11.39 3.35 -15.87
N PRO A 17 -10.81 3.20 -14.66
CA PRO A 17 -11.44 3.68 -13.43
C PRO A 17 -11.54 5.21 -13.45
N VAL A 18 -12.59 5.73 -12.81
CA VAL A 18 -12.77 7.18 -12.65
C VAL A 18 -11.86 7.65 -11.52
N ILE A 19 -11.02 8.63 -11.79
CA ILE A 19 -10.16 9.29 -10.81
C ILE A 19 -10.38 10.79 -10.96
N ARG A 20 -10.87 11.44 -9.90
CA ARG A 20 -11.32 12.84 -9.90
C ARG A 20 -10.21 13.80 -9.48
N ALA A 21 -9.28 13.35 -8.65
CA ALA A 21 -8.18 14.15 -8.09
C ALA A 21 -7.01 13.25 -7.62
N PRO A 22 -5.82 13.81 -7.34
CA PRO A 22 -4.66 13.02 -6.90
C PRO A 22 -4.87 12.23 -5.60
N GLN A 23 -5.76 12.68 -4.71
CA GLN A 23 -6.11 12.01 -3.44
C GLN A 23 -7.46 11.30 -3.51
N ASP A 24 -7.97 11.00 -4.71
CA ASP A 24 -9.25 10.32 -4.87
C ASP A 24 -9.17 8.86 -4.39
N VAL A 25 -9.89 8.56 -3.31
CA VAL A 25 -9.99 7.23 -2.71
C VAL A 25 -11.33 6.54 -2.99
N SER A 26 -12.15 7.06 -3.90
CA SER A 26 -13.52 6.56 -4.19
C SER A 26 -13.57 5.16 -4.82
N ASN A 27 -12.44 4.62 -5.26
CA ASN A 27 -12.33 3.23 -5.74
C ASN A 27 -11.95 2.25 -4.61
N PHE A 28 -11.81 2.72 -3.37
CA PHE A 28 -11.60 1.92 -2.17
C PHE A 28 -12.87 1.95 -1.30
N ASP A 29 -12.98 1.00 -0.36
CA ASP A 29 -14.13 0.95 0.54
C ASP A 29 -14.17 2.17 1.47
N GLU A 30 -15.37 2.73 1.64
CA GLU A 30 -15.62 3.86 2.53
C GLU A 30 -15.40 3.49 4.00
N GLU A 31 -15.60 2.21 4.37
CA GLU A 31 -15.36 1.71 5.74
C GLU A 31 -13.94 2.03 6.22
N PHE A 32 -12.95 1.97 5.33
CA PHE A 32 -11.55 2.23 5.67
C PHE A 32 -11.11 3.67 5.40
N THR A 33 -11.57 4.26 4.30
CA THR A 33 -11.11 5.60 3.89
C THR A 33 -11.69 6.74 4.75
N GLN A 34 -12.77 6.48 5.48
CA GLN A 34 -13.32 7.41 6.48
C GLN A 34 -12.64 7.29 7.85
N LEU A 35 -11.81 6.27 8.08
CA LEU A 35 -11.05 6.16 9.32
C LEU A 35 -9.97 7.24 9.38
N LYS A 36 -9.62 7.63 10.61
CA LYS A 36 -8.50 8.55 10.82
C LYS A 36 -7.19 7.83 10.43
N PRO A 37 -6.34 8.42 9.58
CA PRO A 37 -5.09 7.80 9.15
C PRO A 37 -4.02 7.93 10.24
N GLU A 38 -4.07 7.04 11.23
CA GLU A 38 -3.16 7.06 12.37
C GLU A 38 -2.58 5.66 12.68
N LEU A 39 -1.37 5.65 13.26
CA LEU A 39 -0.76 4.44 13.80
C LEU A 39 -1.31 4.20 15.20
N THR A 40 -2.38 3.40 15.29
CA THR A 40 -2.99 3.04 16.57
C THR A 40 -2.02 2.21 17.42
N LEU A 41 -1.83 2.61 18.67
CA LEU A 41 -0.98 1.88 19.62
C LEU A 41 -1.59 0.50 19.96
N PRO A 42 -0.76 -0.50 20.31
CA PRO A 42 -1.27 -1.77 20.83
C PRO A 42 -2.20 -1.58 22.04
N ARG A 43 -3.25 -2.41 22.13
CA ARG A 43 -4.28 -2.32 23.20
C ARG A 43 -3.68 -2.42 24.60
N THR A 44 -2.61 -3.19 24.74
CA THR A 44 -1.86 -3.34 25.99
C THR A 44 -0.46 -2.80 25.79
N PRO A 45 0.02 -1.85 26.62
CA PRO A 45 1.41 -1.42 26.58
C PRO A 45 2.34 -2.62 26.78
N CYS A 46 3.05 -2.99 25.73
CA CYS A 46 4.02 -4.09 25.74
C CYS A 46 5.27 -3.59 25.02
N PRO A 47 6.17 -2.89 25.74
CA PRO A 47 7.44 -2.47 25.15
C PRO A 47 8.25 -3.70 24.75
N LEU A 48 8.76 -3.71 23.53
CA LEU A 48 9.62 -4.79 23.04
C LEU A 48 10.99 -4.72 23.72
N THR A 49 11.58 -5.87 24.03
CA THR A 49 12.98 -5.96 24.46
C THR A 49 13.93 -5.69 23.29
N SER A 50 15.21 -5.45 23.56
CA SER A 50 16.22 -5.28 22.51
C SER A 50 16.31 -6.51 21.60
N GLU A 51 16.28 -7.72 22.16
CA GLU A 51 16.30 -8.98 21.41
C GLU A 51 15.07 -9.13 20.48
N GLN A 52 13.89 -8.68 20.93
CA GLN A 52 12.70 -8.67 20.09
C GLN A 52 12.78 -7.63 18.96
N GLN A 53 13.42 -6.50 19.20
CA GLN A 53 13.65 -5.49 18.17
C GLN A 53 14.66 -5.94 17.11
N GLU A 54 15.65 -6.74 17.49
CA GLU A 54 16.63 -7.32 16.56
C GLU A 54 15.97 -8.23 15.51
N LEU A 55 14.78 -8.79 15.78
CA LEU A 55 14.00 -9.53 14.78
C LEU A 55 13.60 -8.69 13.56
N PHE A 56 13.64 -7.35 13.67
CA PHE A 56 13.30 -6.41 12.61
C PHE A 56 14.54 -5.74 11.98
N ALA A 57 15.76 -6.17 12.30
CA ALA A 57 17.01 -5.47 11.92
C ALA A 57 17.18 -5.23 10.40
N ASP A 58 16.66 -6.13 9.56
CA ASP A 58 16.74 -6.05 8.09
C ASP A 58 15.37 -5.80 7.44
N PHE A 59 14.44 -5.16 8.17
CA PHE A 59 13.10 -4.86 7.65
C PHE A 59 13.09 -3.71 6.64
N ASP A 60 13.97 -2.73 6.83
CA ASP A 60 14.03 -1.54 5.99
C ASP A 60 14.52 -1.89 4.58
N PHE A 61 13.81 -1.41 3.57
CA PHE A 61 14.16 -1.61 2.16
C PHE A 61 13.88 -0.35 1.34
N SER A 62 14.81 0.00 0.44
CA SER A 62 14.61 1.06 -0.55
C SER A 62 15.09 0.58 -1.92
N VAL A 63 14.26 0.78 -2.94
CA VAL A 63 14.66 0.53 -4.34
C VAL A 63 15.63 1.59 -4.87
N MET A 64 15.91 2.65 -4.10
CA MET A 64 16.74 3.79 -4.50
C MET A 64 18.10 3.85 -3.78
N SER A 65 18.47 2.84 -2.99
CA SER A 65 19.82 2.69 -2.43
C SER A 65 20.82 2.16 -3.45
#